data_AF-L0JUK4-F1
#
_entry.id   AF-L0JUK4-F1
#
_cell.length_a   1.000
_cell.length_b   1.000
_cell.length_c   1.000
_cell.angle_alpha   90.00
_cell.angle_beta   90.00
_cell.angle_gamma   90.00
#
_symmetry.space_group_name_H-M   'P 1'
#
loop_
_entity.id
_entity.type
_entity.pdbx_description
1 polymer ?
#
loop_
_entity_poly.entity_id
_entity_poly.type
_entity_poly.pdbx_seq_one_letter_code
_entity_poly.pdbx_strand_id
1 'polypeptide(L)' 'MSLTDRQEDLLVAVALTEFSVHYENADPELAKQAWQLAANRLVEYDIGPAEAIDVLEIGET' A
#
# COMPACT_ATOMS: atom_id res chain seq x y z
N MET A 1 -7.12 4.07 18.97
CA MET A 1 -5.66 3.91 18.93
C MET A 1 -5.18 4.73 17.74
N SER A 2 -4.15 5.56 17.89
CA SER A 2 -3.53 6.24 16.74
C SER A 2 -2.63 5.25 16.02
N LEU A 3 -2.62 5.28 14.69
CA LEU A 3 -1.70 4.48 13.90
C LEU A 3 -0.26 4.96 14.13
N THR A 4 0.69 4.05 14.01
CA THR A 4 2.10 4.42 13.86
C THR A 4 2.35 4.93 12.44
N ASP A 5 3.35 5.80 12.24
CA ASP A 5 3.74 6.28 10.90
C ASP A 5 3.93 5.11 9.90
N ARG A 6 4.51 3.99 10.39
CA ARG A 6 4.66 2.75 9.64
C ARG A 6 3.33 2.14 9.19
N GLN A 7 2.34 2.11 10.08
CA GLN A 7 1.00 1.59 9.75
C GLN A 7 0.26 2.52 8.78
N GLU A 8 0.43 3.83 8.91
CA GLU A 8 -0.16 4.80 7.98
C GLU A 8 0.43 4.66 6.58
N ASP A 9 1.76 4.62 6.44
CA ASP A 9 2.41 4.42 5.15
C ASP A 9 2.01 3.09 4.50
N LEU A 10 1.84 2.05 5.31
CA LEU A 10 1.35 0.76 4.85
C LEU A 10 -0.06 0.80 4.29
N LEU A 11 -1.00 1.44 5.01
CA LEU A 11 -2.36 1.60 4.53
C LEU A 11 -2.41 2.43 3.24
N VAL A 12 -1.60 3.49 3.17
CA VAL A 12 -1.48 4.31 1.96
C VAL A 12 -0.95 3.48 0.79
N ALA A 13 0.07 2.65 1.00
CA ALA A 13 0.62 1.78 -0.04
C ALA A 13 -0.40 0.75 -0.54
N VAL A 14 -1.18 0.15 0.36
CA VAL A 14 -2.26 -0.79 0.01
C VAL A 14 -3.34 -0.09 -0.80
N ALA A 15 -3.80 1.09 -0.35
CA ALA A 15 -4.83 1.86 -1.06
C ALA A 15 -4.37 2.29 -2.46
N LEU A 16 -3.11 2.74 -2.60
CA LEU A 16 -2.54 3.11 -3.89
C LEU A 16 -2.36 1.90 -4.83
N THR A 17 -2.08 0.72 -4.27
CA THR A 17 -2.01 -0.53 -5.03
C THR A 17 -3.38 -0.92 -5.56
N GLU A 18 -4.41 -0.91 -4.71
CA GLU A 18 -5.80 -1.17 -5.13
C GLU A 18 -6.24 -0.16 -6.20
N PHE A 19 -5.96 1.13 -5.97
CA PHE A 19 -6.26 2.19 -6.92
C PHE A 19 -5.58 1.97 -8.27
N SER A 20 -4.29 1.59 -8.28
CA SER A 20 -3.56 1.29 -9.50
C SER A 20 -4.25 0.19 -10.32
N VAL A 21 -4.60 -0.93 -9.67
CA VAL A 21 -5.31 -2.05 -10.32
C VAL A 21 -6.66 -1.62 -10.86
N HIS A 22 -7.41 -0.81 -10.10
CA HIS A 22 -8.73 -0.34 -10.51
C HIS A 22 -8.69 0.57 -11.75
N TYR A 23 -7.65 1.40 -11.87
CA TYR A 23 -7.54 2.41 -12.92
C TYR A 23 -6.68 2.00 -14.11
N GLU A 24 -6.06 0.82 -14.10
CA GLU A 24 -5.14 0.37 -15.16
C GLU A 24 -5.72 0.49 -16.58
N ASN A 25 -7.01 0.17 -16.76
CA ASN A 25 -7.67 0.25 -18.06
C ASN A 25 -8.26 1.64 -18.38
N ALA A 26 -8.58 2.44 -17.36
CA ALA A 26 -9.20 3.75 -17.52
C ALA A 26 -8.16 4.85 -17.75
N ASP A 27 -7.06 4.79 -17.01
CA ASP A 27 -5.91 5.69 -17.13
C ASP A 27 -4.62 4.95 -16.72
N PRO A 28 -3.93 4.31 -17.70
CA PRO A 28 -2.73 3.53 -17.42
C PRO A 28 -1.57 4.34 -16.83
N GLU A 29 -1.47 5.63 -17.15
CA GLU A 29 -0.38 6.47 -16.66
C GLU A 29 -0.63 6.84 -15.19
N LEU A 30 -1.88 7.18 -14.84
CA LEU A 30 -2.27 7.39 -13.45
C LEU A 30 -2.12 6.12 -12.62
N ALA A 31 -2.53 4.97 -13.14
CA ALA A 31 -2.34 3.67 -12.48
C ALA A 31 -0.86 3.38 -12.21
N LYS A 32 0.02 3.63 -13.18
CA LYS A 32 1.47 3.49 -13.02
C LYS A 32 2.04 4.43 -11.96
N GLN A 33 1.60 5.68 -11.93
CA GLN A 33 2.04 6.66 -10.92
C GLN A 33 1.61 6.23 -9.51
N ALA A 34 0.38 5.73 -9.35
CA ALA A 34 -0.11 5.19 -8.09
C ALA A 34 0.72 3.99 -7.62
N TRP A 35 1.05 3.06 -8.54
CA TRP A 35 1.92 1.92 -8.24
C TRP A 35 3.33 2.35 -7.78
N GLN A 36 3.94 3.30 -8.49
CA GLN A 36 5.26 3.82 -8.11
C GLN A 36 5.23 4.53 -6.74
N LEU A 37 4.16 5.27 -6.46
CA LEU A 37 3.99 5.93 -5.17
C LEU A 37 3.79 4.91 -4.04
N ALA A 38 3.02 3.84 -4.27
CA ALA A 38 2.88 2.73 -3.33
C ALA A 38 4.23 2.07 -3.03
N ALA A 39 5.01 1.76 -4.08
CA ALA A 39 6.33 1.17 -3.93
C ALA A 39 7.27 2.07 -3.12
N ASN A 40 7.31 3.38 -3.39
CA ASN A 40 8.14 4.33 -2.65
C ASN A 40 7.80 4.38 -1.16
N ARG A 41 6.53 4.18 -0.79
CA ARG A 41 6.10 4.12 0.63
C ARG A 41 6.55 2.85 1.33
N LEU A 42 6.79 1.76 0.59
CA LEU A 42 7.24 0.48 1.15
C LEU A 42 8.77 0.34 1.19
N VAL A 43 9.51 1.09 0.36
CA VAL A 43 10.99 1.02 0.29
C VAL A 43 11.66 1.26 1.65
N GLU A 44 11.10 2.14 2.49
CA GLU A 44 11.67 2.44 3.80
C GLU A 44 11.57 1.27 4.79
N TYR A 45 10.59 0.39 4.59
CA TYR A 45 10.25 -0.63 5.58
C TYR A 45 10.75 -2.04 5.22
N ASP A 46 11.21 -2.25 3.98
CA ASP A 46 11.69 -3.55 3.45
C ASP A 46 10.80 -4.74 3.85
N ILE A 47 9.49 -4.56 3.73
CA ILE A 47 8.51 -5.55 4.19
C ILE A 47 7.91 -6.36 3.05
N GLY A 48 7.62 -7.62 3.35
CA GLY A 48 6.85 -8.50 2.48
C GLY A 48 5.32 -8.39 2.68
N PRO A 49 4.50 -8.95 1.77
CA PRO A 49 3.05 -8.95 1.90
C PRO A 49 2.51 -9.59 3.18
N ALA A 50 3.15 -10.66 3.69
CA ALA A 50 2.74 -11.32 4.92
C ALA A 50 2.97 -10.42 6.15
N GLU A 51 4.11 -9.75 6.22
CA GLU A 51 4.43 -8.82 7.31
C GLU A 51 3.53 -7.58 7.28
N ALA A 52 3.12 -7.13 6.09
CA ALA A 52 2.16 -6.04 5.95
C ALA A 52 0.78 -6.40 6.54
N ILE A 53 0.33 -7.65 6.37
CA ILE A 53 -0.92 -8.15 6.97
C ILE A 53 -0.82 -8.15 8.49
N ASP A 54 0.29 -8.66 9.03
CA ASP A 54 0.52 -8.71 10.48
C ASP A 54 0.61 -7.30 11.09
N VAL A 55 1.35 -6.39 10.47
CA VAL A 55 1.52 -5.00 10.96
C VAL A 55 0.22 -4.20 10.92
N LEU A 56 -0.63 -4.49 9.93
CA LEU A 56 -1.94 -3.86 9.80
C LEU A 56 -3.04 -4.58 10.60
N GLU A 57 -2.71 -5.68 11.29
CA GLU A 57 -3.66 -6.51 12.02
C GLU A 57 -4.85 -6.95 11.15
N ILE A 58 -4.60 -7.18 9.86
CA ILE A 58 -5.65 -7.56 8.90
C ILE A 58 -5.95 -9.05 9.04
N GLY A 59 -7.16 -9.39 9.47
CA GLY A 59 -7.65 -10.77 9.46
C GLY A 59 -7.28 -11.62 10.67
N GLU A 60 -6.60 -11.07 11.68
CA GLU A 60 -6.58 -11.68 13.01
C GLU A 60 -7.87 -11.29 13.77
N THR A 61 -8.54 -12.28 14.35
CA THR A 61 -9.75 -12.14 15.20
C THR A 61 -9.53 -12.87 16.51
#